data_AF-A0A6L9YW53-F1
#
_entry.id   AF-A0A6L9YW53-F1
#
_cell.length_a   1.000
_cell.length_b   1.000
_cell.length_c   1.000
_cell.angle_alpha   90.00
_cell.angle_beta   90.00
_cell.angle_gamma   90.00
#
_symmetry.space_group_name_H-M   'P 1'
#
loop_
_entity.id
_entity.type
_entity.pdbx_description
1 polymer ?
#
loop_
_entity_poly.entity_id
_entity_poly.type
_entity_poly.pdbx_seq_one_letter_code
_entity_poly.pdbx_strand_id
1 'polypeptide(L)'
;MKHGLDAYAHLDSPIHSWEPRAKLIALLTLIFAFSFVQHLIVLPPMVALTLIFYRVSRLPLSFLLNRLRYPGLFLLGITLLLPFTVGTTVIIQLGPIALRQEGLLTLVLIATRFLCILTISVILFGTAPFLTNIKAMRSLGLPSLVADMTLLSYRYIEQFSNDLAKMKR
;
A
#
# COMPACT_ATOMS: atom_id res chain seq x y z
N MET A 1 -16.75 -17.85 2.37
CA MET A 1 -15.27 -17.77 2.22
C MET A 1 -14.88 -16.35 2.61
N LYS A 2 -14.01 -16.14 3.61
CA LYS A 2 -13.58 -14.79 4.02
C LYS A 2 -12.70 -14.22 2.90
N HIS A 3 -13.27 -13.30 2.11
CA HIS A 3 -12.60 -12.77 0.92
C HIS A 3 -11.43 -11.86 1.32
N GLY A 4 -10.23 -12.21 0.85
CA GLY A 4 -9.02 -11.39 0.59
C GLY A 4 -8.56 -10.30 1.57
N LEU A 5 -9.44 -9.40 2.00
CA LEU A 5 -9.14 -8.26 2.86
C LEU A 5 -9.06 -8.66 4.34
N ASP A 6 -9.96 -9.53 4.81
CA ASP A 6 -10.01 -9.95 6.22
C ASP A 6 -9.20 -11.23 6.49
N ALA A 7 -8.50 -11.77 5.49
CA ALA A 7 -7.79 -13.05 5.59
C ALA A 7 -6.72 -13.08 6.69
N TYR A 8 -6.08 -11.93 6.96
CA TYR A 8 -4.99 -11.80 7.93
C TYR A 8 -5.33 -10.90 9.12
N ALA A 9 -6.55 -10.37 9.18
CA ALA A 9 -7.01 -9.51 10.27
C ALA A 9 -7.12 -10.22 11.63
N HIS A 10 -6.98 -11.56 11.66
CA HIS A 10 -7.03 -12.40 12.86
C HIS A 10 -5.63 -12.73 13.42
N LEU A 11 -4.55 -12.24 12.81
CA LEU A 11 -3.20 -12.44 13.32
C LEU A 11 -2.97 -11.58 14.57
N ASP A 12 -2.24 -12.13 15.54
CA ASP A 12 -1.84 -11.39 16.73
C ASP A 12 -0.49 -10.70 16.49
N SER A 13 -0.51 -9.36 16.40
CA SER A 13 0.69 -8.53 16.50
C SER A 13 0.41 -7.23 17.25
N PRO A 14 1.43 -6.54 17.80
CA PRO A 14 1.24 -5.30 18.55
C PRO A 14 0.50 -4.21 17.75
N ILE A 15 0.60 -4.24 16.42
CA ILE A 15 -0.14 -3.32 15.55
C ILE A 15 -1.61 -3.73 15.47
N HIS A 16 -1.95 -5.02 15.51
CA HIS A 16 -3.35 -5.48 15.50
C HIS A 16 -4.10 -5.01 16.75
N SER A 17 -3.43 -4.90 17.89
CA SER A 17 -4.02 -4.42 19.16
C SER A 17 -4.15 -2.90 19.29
N TRP A 18 -3.64 -2.11 18.34
CA TRP A 18 -3.82 -0.65 18.38
C TRP A 18 -5.27 -0.24 18.14
N GLU A 19 -5.70 0.78 18.88
CA GLU A 19 -6.92 1.56 18.63
C GLU A 19 -7.05 1.87 17.12
N PRO A 20 -8.07 1.34 16.42
CA PRO A 20 -8.18 1.45 14.95
C PRO A 20 -8.19 2.89 14.44
N ARG A 21 -8.72 3.84 15.23
CA ARG A 21 -8.77 5.27 14.89
C ARG A 21 -7.37 5.89 14.89
N ALA A 22 -6.61 5.65 15.95
CA ALA A 22 -5.24 6.14 16.09
C ALA A 22 -4.32 5.52 15.03
N LYS A 23 -4.49 4.21 14.76
CA LYS A 23 -3.78 3.51 13.68
C LYS A 23 -4.06 4.16 12.32
N LEU A 24 -5.34 4.43 11.99
CA LEU A 24 -5.71 5.07 10.73
C LEU A 24 -5.06 6.44 10.59
N ILE A 25 -5.18 7.31 11.60
CA ILE A 25 -4.58 8.65 11.56
C ILE A 25 -3.06 8.52 11.39
N ALA A 26 -2.39 7.75 12.25
CA ALA A 26 -0.93 7.65 12.25
C ALA A 26 -0.37 7.12 10.92
N LEU A 27 -0.93 6.03 10.40
CA LEU A 27 -0.45 5.43 9.16
C LEU A 27 -0.85 6.25 7.93
N LEU A 28 -2.02 6.89 7.91
CA LEU A 28 -2.39 7.81 6.83
C LEU A 28 -1.48 9.04 6.81
N THR A 29 -1.25 9.67 7.97
CA THR A 29 -0.30 10.79 8.08
C THR A 29 1.09 10.37 7.61
N LEU A 30 1.54 9.16 7.95
CA LEU A 30 2.83 8.64 7.49
C LEU A 30 2.86 8.44 5.97
N ILE A 31 1.79 7.90 5.37
CA ILE A 31 1.66 7.76 3.91
C ILE A 31 1.75 9.13 3.23
N PHE A 32 1.03 10.13 3.75
CA PHE A 32 1.10 11.50 3.23
C PHE A 32 2.50 12.08 3.37
N ALA A 33 3.14 11.94 4.54
CA ALA A 33 4.51 12.41 4.75
C ALA A 33 5.49 11.79 3.75
N PHE A 34 5.39 10.48 3.49
CA PHE A 34 6.21 9.79 2.49
C PHE A 34 5.94 10.29 1.06
N SER A 35 4.72 10.69 0.74
CA SER A 35 4.38 11.26 -0.58
C SER A 35 5.15 12.56 -0.87
N PHE A 36 5.34 13.40 0.15
CA PHE A 36 6.05 14.69 0.02
C PHE A 36 7.59 14.57 -0.03
N VAL A 37 8.16 13.37 0.12
CA VAL A 37 9.62 13.19 0.07
C VAL A 37 10.14 13.42 -1.34
N GLN A 38 11.03 14.41 -1.48
CA GLN A 38 11.70 14.78 -2.74
C GLN A 38 13.23 14.63 -2.69
N HIS A 39 13.82 14.48 -1.50
CA HIS A 39 15.27 14.39 -1.33
C HIS A 39 15.75 12.96 -1.08
N LEU A 40 16.81 12.55 -1.79
CA LEU A 40 17.39 11.21 -1.67
C LEU A 40 17.93 10.92 -0.27
N ILE A 41 18.36 11.94 0.47
CA ILE A 41 18.91 11.82 1.83
C ILE A 41 17.86 11.26 2.81
N VAL A 42 16.57 11.45 2.53
CA VAL A 42 15.46 11.01 3.39
C VAL A 42 15.02 9.57 3.06
N LEU A 43 15.51 8.98 1.96
CA LEU A 43 15.14 7.62 1.56
C LEU A 43 15.59 6.56 2.58
N PRO A 44 16.85 6.54 3.08
CA PRO A 44 17.27 5.54 4.06
C PRO A 44 16.42 5.52 5.35
N PRO A 45 16.16 6.65 6.05
CA PRO A 45 15.33 6.62 7.25
C PRO A 45 13.88 6.22 6.95
N MET A 46 13.35 6.60 5.79
CA MET A 46 12.01 6.22 5.34
C MET A 46 11.88 4.70 5.13
N VAL A 47 12.87 4.07 4.48
CA VAL A 47 12.92 2.61 4.30
C VAL A 47 13.08 1.91 5.65
N ALA A 48 13.97 2.41 6.52
CA ALA A 48 14.18 1.84 7.85
C ALA A 48 12.89 1.84 8.67
N LEU A 49 12.17 2.96 8.70
CA LEU A 49 10.90 3.10 9.41
C LEU A 49 9.85 2.13 8.86
N THR A 50 9.72 2.04 7.53
CA THR A 50 8.80 1.11 6.87
C THR A 50 9.10 -0.34 7.24
N LEU A 51 10.38 -0.73 7.25
CA LEU A 51 10.80 -2.08 7.61
C LEU A 51 10.50 -2.41 9.08
N ILE A 52 10.69 -1.44 9.99
CA ILE A 52 10.33 -1.58 11.41
C ILE A 52 8.83 -1.85 11.53
N PHE A 53 7.97 -1.01 10.94
CA PHE A 53 6.52 -1.22 10.98
C PHE A 53 6.12 -2.56 10.38
N TYR A 54 6.73 -2.96 9.26
CA TYR A 54 6.45 -4.23 8.62
C TYR A 54 6.81 -5.43 9.50
N ARG A 55 8.00 -5.40 10.15
CA ARG A 55 8.43 -6.46 11.08
C ARG A 55 7.53 -6.54 12.31
N VAL A 56 7.17 -5.40 12.90
CA VAL A 56 6.26 -5.36 14.05
C VAL A 56 4.86 -5.85 13.67
N SER A 57 4.42 -5.62 12.43
CA SER A 57 3.14 -6.08 11.90
C SER A 57 3.03 -7.60 11.83
N ARG A 58 4.16 -8.31 11.67
CA ARG A 58 4.22 -9.79 11.50
C ARG A 58 3.38 -10.32 10.32
N LEU A 59 3.18 -9.50 9.29
CA LEU A 59 2.47 -9.92 8.08
C LEU A 59 3.36 -10.84 7.23
N PRO A 60 2.79 -11.86 6.57
CA PRO A 60 3.55 -12.72 5.68
C PRO A 60 4.01 -11.96 4.42
N LEU A 61 5.25 -12.22 3.98
CA LEU A 61 5.82 -11.62 2.77
C LEU A 61 5.02 -11.94 1.50
N SER A 62 4.38 -13.11 1.46
CA SER A 62 3.47 -13.50 0.37
C SER A 62 2.30 -12.54 0.20
N PHE A 63 1.77 -11.98 1.30
CA PHE A 63 0.68 -11.02 1.25
C PHE A 63 1.13 -9.68 0.61
N LEU A 64 2.31 -9.20 1.01
CA LEU A 64 2.91 -8.00 0.43
C LEU A 64 3.20 -8.21 -1.06
N LEU A 65 3.83 -9.33 -1.43
CA LEU A 65 4.17 -9.63 -2.83
C LEU A 65 2.92 -9.75 -3.72
N ASN A 66 1.86 -10.40 -3.23
CA ASN A 66 0.62 -10.52 -4.00
C ASN A 66 -0.02 -9.15 -4.26
N ARG A 67 0.04 -8.23 -3.27
CA ARG A 67 -0.48 -6.87 -3.43
C ARG A 67 0.43 -5.98 -4.26
N LEU A 68 1.73 -6.23 -4.23
CA LEU A 68 2.73 -5.49 -5.00
C LEU A 68 2.77 -5.91 -6.47
N ARG A 69 2.35 -7.14 -6.81
CA ARG A 69 2.48 -7.70 -8.17
C ARG A 69 1.84 -6.82 -9.25
N TYR A 70 0.56 -6.46 -9.14
CA TYR A 70 -0.11 -5.65 -10.15
C TYR A 70 0.37 -4.19 -10.19
N PRO A 71 0.40 -3.46 -9.05
CA PRO A 71 0.86 -2.07 -9.05
C PRO A 71 2.35 -1.94 -9.38
N GLY A 72 3.16 -2.91 -8.93
CA GLY A 72 4.60 -2.96 -9.16
C GLY A 72 4.96 -3.19 -10.63
N LEU A 73 4.23 -4.03 -11.37
CA LEU A 73 4.44 -4.20 -12.80
C LEU A 73 4.20 -2.89 -13.57
N PHE A 74 3.10 -2.20 -13.25
CA PHE A 74 2.79 -0.90 -13.86
C PHE A 74 3.88 0.14 -13.54
N LEU A 75 4.28 0.22 -12.28
CA LEU A 75 5.29 1.19 -11.87
C LEU A 75 6.67 0.87 -12.43
N LEU A 76 7.05 -0.41 -12.51
CA LEU A 76 8.28 -0.82 -13.19
C LEU A 76 8.27 -0.39 -14.65
N GLY A 77 7.16 -0.59 -15.36
CA GLY A 77 7.02 -0.15 -16.76
C GLY A 77 7.28 1.34 -16.95
N ILE A 78 6.67 2.19 -16.11
CA ILE A 78 6.86 3.65 -16.19
C ILE A 78 8.26 4.06 -15.74
N THR A 79 8.70 3.53 -14.60
CA THR A 79 9.91 4.02 -13.96
C THR A 79 11.16 3.55 -14.71
N LEU A 80 11.10 2.40 -15.39
CA LEU A 80 12.19 1.92 -16.24
C LEU A 80 12.43 2.84 -17.44
N LEU A 81 11.43 3.61 -17.89
CA LEU A 81 11.60 4.56 -18.98
C LEU A 81 12.30 5.86 -18.54
N LEU A 82 12.20 6.22 -17.25
CA LEU A 82 12.72 7.50 -16.73
C LEU A 82 14.24 7.69 -16.90
N PRO A 83 15.10 6.70 -16.63
CA PRO A 83 16.55 6.81 -16.87
C PRO A 83 16.92 7.13 -18.33
N PHE A 84 16.03 6.85 -19.27
CA PHE A 84 16.27 7.05 -20.70
C PHE A 84 15.69 8.37 -21.22
N THR A 85 14.60 8.85 -20.61
CA THR A 85 13.87 10.04 -21.07
C THR A 85 14.23 11.31 -20.33
N VAL A 86 14.62 11.22 -19.04
CA VAL A 86 14.76 12.38 -18.15
C VAL A 86 16.22 12.74 -17.90
N GLY A 87 16.55 14.00 -18.17
CA GLY A 87 17.76 14.68 -17.76
C GLY A 87 18.70 15.03 -18.89
N THR A 88 19.86 15.60 -18.59
CA THR A 88 20.85 16.02 -19.61
C THR A 88 22.19 15.30 -19.48
N THR A 89 22.53 14.86 -18.26
CA THR A 89 23.79 14.22 -17.92
C THR A 89 23.81 12.73 -18.25
N VAL A 90 24.50 12.35 -19.34
CA VAL A 90 24.63 10.95 -19.77
C VAL A 90 25.78 10.28 -19.01
N ILE A 91 25.49 9.20 -18.28
CA ILE A 91 26.49 8.38 -17.60
C ILE A 91 27.04 7.32 -18.55
N ILE A 92 26.13 6.61 -19.23
CA ILE A 92 26.47 5.50 -20.12
C ILE A 92 25.69 5.70 -21.41
N GLN A 93 26.38 5.66 -22.54
CA GLN A 93 25.76 5.74 -23.86
C GLN A 93 25.99 4.40 -24.56
N LEU A 94 24.92 3.61 -24.74
CA LEU A 94 24.91 2.42 -25.58
C LEU A 94 24.05 2.70 -26.81
N GLY A 95 24.67 3.24 -27.86
CA GLY A 95 24.00 3.54 -29.13
C GLY A 95 22.88 4.60 -28.99
N PRO A 96 21.66 4.36 -29.50
CA PRO A 96 20.54 5.32 -29.40
C PRO A 96 19.98 5.46 -27.97
N ILE A 97 20.42 4.62 -27.04
CA ILE A 97 19.95 4.59 -25.66
C ILE A 97 21.01 5.23 -24.76
N ALA A 98 20.69 6.39 -24.20
CA ALA A 98 21.52 7.10 -23.24
C ALA A 98 20.94 6.94 -21.83
N LEU A 99 21.73 6.38 -20.90
CA LEU A 99 21.39 6.29 -19.49
C LEU A 99 21.78 7.60 -18.79
N ARG A 100 20.78 8.29 -18.24
CA ARG A 100 20.94 9.61 -17.64
C ARG A 100 20.92 9.54 -16.11
N GLN A 101 21.80 10.32 -15.45
CA GLN A 101 21.93 10.31 -13.99
C GLN A 101 20.64 10.75 -13.29
N GLU A 102 20.06 11.85 -13.74
CA GLU A 102 18.85 12.43 -13.16
C GLU A 102 17.67 11.46 -13.24
N GLY A 103 17.51 10.79 -14.39
CA GLY A 103 16.48 9.76 -14.57
C GLY A 103 16.70 8.54 -13.67
N LEU A 104 17.94 8.13 -13.42
CA LEU A 104 18.25 7.05 -12.47
C LEU A 104 17.92 7.44 -11.02
N LEU A 105 18.29 8.65 -10.59
CA LEU A 105 17.95 9.14 -9.25
C LEU A 105 16.43 9.26 -9.06
N THR A 106 15.73 9.73 -10.09
CA THR A 106 14.27 9.84 -10.11
C THR A 106 13.63 8.45 -10.03
N LEU A 107 14.18 7.47 -10.75
CA LEU A 107 13.74 6.08 -10.67
C LEU A 107 13.84 5.55 -9.24
N VAL A 108 15.01 5.68 -8.62
CA VAL A 108 15.24 5.19 -7.25
C VAL A 108 14.31 5.86 -6.27
N LEU A 109 14.12 7.18 -6.38
CA LEU A 109 13.23 7.95 -5.52
C LEU A 109 11.77 7.46 -5.66
N ILE A 110 11.24 7.39 -6.87
CA ILE A 110 9.85 7.01 -7.11
C ILE A 110 9.60 5.55 -6.70
N ALA A 111 10.49 4.64 -7.10
CA ALA A 111 10.36 3.22 -6.78
C ALA A 111 10.38 2.98 -5.26
N THR A 112 11.35 3.59 -4.56
CA THR A 112 11.46 3.45 -3.10
C THR A 112 10.26 4.07 -2.40
N ARG A 113 9.85 5.28 -2.80
CA ARG A 113 8.69 5.96 -2.23
C ARG A 113 7.43 5.13 -2.35
N PHE A 114 7.20 4.59 -3.54
CA PHE A 114 6.06 3.75 -3.83
C PHE A 114 6.04 2.47 -3.00
N LEU A 115 7.19 1.77 -2.92
CA LEU A 115 7.30 0.55 -2.12
C LEU A 115 6.96 0.81 -0.65
N CYS A 116 7.46 1.90 -0.08
CA CYS A 116 7.16 2.27 1.30
C CYS A 116 5.68 2.61 1.50
N ILE A 117 5.10 3.48 0.65
CA ILE A 117 3.68 3.86 0.74
C ILE A 117 2.76 2.63 0.61
N LEU A 118 3.05 1.75 -0.36
CA LEU A 118 2.27 0.53 -0.53
C LEU A 118 2.40 -0.39 0.67
N THR A 119 3.61 -0.57 1.20
CA THR A 119 3.83 -1.43 2.37
C THR A 119 3.07 -0.91 3.58
N ILE A 120 3.12 0.39 3.87
CA ILE A 120 2.35 1.00 4.96
C ILE A 120 0.83 0.86 4.71
N SER A 121 0.37 1.06 3.47
CA SER A 121 -1.05 0.85 3.11
C SER A 121 -1.49 -0.59 3.34
N VAL A 122 -0.64 -1.57 3.00
CA VAL A 122 -0.88 -2.99 3.23
C VAL A 122 -0.95 -3.30 4.73
N ILE A 123 -0.10 -2.68 5.55
CA ILE A 123 -0.14 -2.82 7.01
C ILE A 123 -1.44 -2.22 7.56
N LEU A 124 -1.85 -1.05 7.08
CA LEU A 124 -3.06 -0.38 7.54
C LEU A 124 -4.32 -1.23 7.27
N PHE A 125 -4.48 -1.71 6.04
CA PHE A 125 -5.66 -2.49 5.66
C PHE A 125 -5.57 -3.98 6.02
N GLY A 126 -4.37 -4.53 6.21
CA GLY A 126 -4.16 -5.94 6.52
C GLY A 126 -4.20 -6.29 8.00
N THR A 127 -4.07 -5.30 8.90
CA THR A 127 -3.99 -5.53 10.36
C THR A 127 -5.28 -5.24 11.13
N ALA A 128 -6.38 -4.94 10.43
CA ALA A 128 -7.68 -4.72 11.05
C ALA A 128 -8.79 -5.17 10.09
N PRO A 129 -9.89 -5.75 10.60
CA PRO A 129 -11.02 -6.12 9.75
C PRO A 129 -11.56 -4.91 9.00
N PHE A 130 -11.98 -5.12 7.76
CA PHE A 130 -12.50 -4.06 6.89
C PHE A 130 -13.65 -3.28 7.55
N LEU A 131 -14.55 -4.02 8.21
CA LEU A 131 -15.67 -3.45 8.99
C LEU A 131 -15.20 -2.51 10.11
N THR A 132 -14.11 -2.88 10.80
CA THR A 132 -13.53 -2.07 11.88
C THR A 132 -12.91 -0.79 11.33
N ASN A 133 -12.26 -0.87 10.18
CA ASN A 133 -11.71 0.29 9.49
C ASN A 133 -12.81 1.27 9.06
N ILE A 134 -13.93 0.79 8.49
CA ILE A 134 -15.07 1.65 8.14
C ILE A 134 -15.65 2.34 9.38
N LYS A 135 -15.84 1.61 10.49
CA LYS A 135 -16.33 2.18 11.75
C LYS A 135 -15.38 3.26 12.30
N ALA A 136 -14.08 3.01 12.21
CA ALA A 136 -13.07 3.98 12.63
C ALA A 136 -13.08 5.23 11.73
N MET A 137 -13.22 5.07 10.41
CA MET A 137 -13.39 6.20 9.48
C MET A 137 -14.68 6.99 9.78
N ARG A 138 -15.80 6.33 10.10
CA ARG A 138 -17.06 6.97 10.52
C ARG A 138 -16.84 7.87 11.74
N SER A 139 -16.11 7.39 12.75
CA SER A 139 -15.80 8.21 13.92
C SER A 139 -14.82 9.35 13.67
N LEU A 140 -14.12 9.35 12.54
CA LEU A 140 -13.20 10.40 12.12
C LEU A 140 -13.84 11.44 11.18
N GLY A 141 -15.17 11.37 10.99
CA GLY A 141 -15.92 12.35 10.20
C GLY A 141 -16.45 11.83 8.86
N LEU A 142 -16.28 10.54 8.54
CA LEU A 142 -16.94 9.95 7.37
C LEU A 142 -18.47 9.94 7.58
N PRO A 143 -19.27 10.49 6.65
CA PRO A 143 -20.73 10.60 6.81
C PRO A 143 -21.38 9.24 7.08
N SER A 144 -22.30 9.18 8.03
CA SER A 144 -22.99 7.93 8.40
C SER A 144 -23.62 7.23 7.21
N LEU A 145 -24.20 7.99 6.27
CA LEU A 145 -24.78 7.45 5.04
C LEU A 145 -23.77 6.63 4.23
N VAL A 146 -22.55 7.15 4.03
CA VAL A 146 -21.51 6.45 3.26
C VAL A 146 -21.03 5.22 4.02
N ALA A 147 -20.86 5.32 5.34
CA ALA A 147 -20.50 4.18 6.17
C ALA A 147 -21.56 3.06 6.10
N ASP A 148 -22.85 3.41 6.21
CA ASP A 148 -23.93 2.44 6.23
C ASP A 148 -24.12 1.80 4.84
N MET A 149 -24.03 2.58 3.77
CA MET A 149 -24.05 2.06 2.39
C MET A 149 -22.89 1.09 2.14
N THR A 150 -21.67 1.44 2.53
CA THR A 150 -20.49 0.57 2.35
C THR A 150 -20.59 -0.73 3.16
N LEU A 151 -21.12 -0.68 4.39
CA LEU A 151 -21.38 -1.86 5.21
C LEU A 151 -22.43 -2.79 4.59
N LEU A 152 -23.54 -2.23 4.08
CA LEU A 152 -24.56 -3.00 3.38
C LEU A 152 -24.01 -3.62 2.09
N SER A 153 -23.30 -2.85 1.27
CA SER A 153 -22.67 -3.35 0.05
C SER A 153 -21.71 -4.51 0.35
N TYR A 154 -20.87 -4.37 1.39
CA TYR A 154 -19.96 -5.43 1.81
C TYR A 154 -20.72 -6.72 2.17
N ARG A 155 -21.77 -6.60 2.98
CA ARG A 155 -22.62 -7.73 3.37
C ARG A 155 -23.28 -8.41 2.16
N TYR A 156 -23.81 -7.64 1.22
CA TYR A 156 -24.43 -8.19 0.01
C TYR A 156 -23.42 -8.86 -0.93
N ILE A 157 -22.20 -8.32 -1.06
CA ILE A 157 -21.14 -8.97 -1.84
C ILE A 157 -20.80 -10.34 -1.25
N GLU A 158 -20.68 -10.44 0.08
CA GLU A 158 -20.46 -11.74 0.73
C GLU A 158 -21.63 -12.70 0.52
N GLN A 159 -22.86 -12.21 0.63
CA GLN A 159 -24.06 -13.00 0.39
C GLN A 159 -24.11 -13.52 -1.05
N PHE A 160 -23.98 -12.65 -2.04
CA PHE A 160 -23.98 -13.04 -3.46
C PHE A 160 -22.85 -14.01 -3.79
N SER A 161 -21.67 -13.84 -3.19
CA SER A 161 -20.59 -14.79 -3.36
C SER A 161 -20.93 -16.18 -2.79
N ASN A 162 -21.63 -16.25 -1.66
CA ASN A 162 -22.05 -17.52 -1.07
C ASN A 162 -23.16 -18.17 -1.90
N ASP A 163 -24.11 -17.40 -2.43
CA ASP A 163 -25.19 -17.90 -3.28
C ASP A 163 -24.64 -18.42 -4.61
N LEU A 164 -23.69 -17.69 -5.22
CA LEU A 164 -22.99 -18.16 -6.42
C LEU A 164 -22.23 -19.47 -6.19
N ALA A 165 -21.62 -19.64 -5.02
CA ALA A 165 -20.91 -20.87 -4.65
C ALA A 165 -21.86 -22.06 -4.46
N LYS A 166 -23.10 -21.82 -4.01
CA LYS A 166 -24.14 -22.86 -3.91
C LYS A 166 -24.68 -23.25 -5.28
N MET A 167 -24.90 -22.30 -6.19
CA MET A 167 -25.40 -22.57 -7.55
C MET A 167 -24.42 -23.34 -8.45
N LYS A 168 -23.11 -23.26 -8.17
CA LYS A 168 -22.09 -24.01 -8.91
C LYS A 168 -21.88 -25.46 -8.42
N ARG A 169 -22.52 -25.86 -7.31
CA ARG A 169 -22.50 -27.23 -6.79
C ARG A 169 -23.77 -27.95 -7.21
#